data_AF-A0A8H7GAJ1-F1
#
_entry.id   AF-A0A8H7GAJ1-F1
#
_cell.length_a   1.000
_cell.length_b   1.000
_cell.length_c   1.000
_cell.angle_alpha   90.00
_cell.angle_beta   90.00
_cell.angle_gamma   90.00
#
_symmetry.space_group_name_H-M   'P 1'
#
loop_
_entity.id
_entity.type
_entity.pdbx_description
1 polymer ?
#
loop_
_entity_poly.entity_id
_entity_poly.type
_entity_poly.pdbx_seq_one_letter_code
_entity_poly.pdbx_strand_id
1 'polypeptide(L)'
;MQKPLDFASGPLVWIDCEMTGLNPRKDKIIEIAVLITNGDLELVDEGIEYVIRTEKKYLDGMDEWCTNQHRSVNGGCISERDVTDRGFLVWLDRSMPELSAYQRIRYLLLGKLRTPPEPDYILPVTQEVLKYIQKWIPNHRTGVLAGSSVHADRSFLVEEMPTVTDWLHYRIVDVSSIKELVRRWYPDVRIPKDALWKGDHRYSLPPPAQIMCTDDSVEVL
;
A
#
# COMPACT_ATOMS: atom_id res chain seq x y z
N MET A 1 -1.70 -24.71 6.56
CA MET A 1 -2.16 -23.30 6.51
C MET A 1 -1.59 -22.59 7.72
N GLN A 2 -0.98 -21.42 7.52
CA GLN A 2 -0.50 -20.58 8.64
C GLN A 2 -1.71 -20.11 9.47
N LYS A 3 -1.56 -20.06 10.79
CA LYS A 3 -2.63 -19.69 11.74
C LYS A 3 -2.78 -18.16 11.76
N PRO A 4 -3.99 -17.60 11.92
CA PRO A 4 -4.16 -16.18 12.18
C PRO A 4 -3.38 -15.71 13.41
N LEU A 5 -2.86 -14.48 13.34
CA LEU A 5 -2.06 -13.83 14.37
C LEU A 5 -2.94 -13.27 15.48
N ASP A 6 -2.44 -13.34 16.71
CA ASP A 6 -3.02 -12.76 17.91
C ASP A 6 -2.10 -11.70 18.52
N PHE A 7 -2.46 -11.15 19.68
CA PHE A 7 -1.66 -10.11 20.34
C PHE A 7 -0.23 -10.57 20.67
N ALA A 8 -0.06 -11.82 21.09
CA ALA A 8 1.25 -12.38 21.44
C ALA A 8 2.15 -12.52 20.21
N SER A 9 1.55 -12.68 19.03
CA SER A 9 2.26 -12.76 17.76
C SER A 9 2.83 -11.43 17.29
N GLY A 10 2.45 -10.30 17.92
CA GLY A 10 2.95 -8.95 17.59
C GLY A 10 2.66 -8.48 16.15
N PRO A 11 1.45 -8.64 15.60
CA PRO A 11 1.19 -8.39 14.18
C PRO A 11 1.34 -6.92 13.77
N LEU A 12 2.06 -6.72 12.66
CA LEU A 12 2.20 -5.42 12.00
C LEU A 12 1.49 -5.45 10.65
N VAL A 13 0.73 -4.38 10.37
CA VAL A 13 0.03 -4.18 9.11
C VAL A 13 0.75 -3.06 8.37
N TRP A 14 1.57 -3.44 7.41
CA TRP A 14 2.35 -2.53 6.57
C TRP A 14 1.45 -2.00 5.47
N ILE A 15 1.21 -0.69 5.47
CA ILE A 15 0.41 -0.04 4.43
C ILE A 15 1.26 1.05 3.79
N ASP A 16 1.17 1.10 2.47
CA ASP A 16 1.72 2.16 1.63
C ASP A 16 0.58 2.67 0.74
N CYS A 17 0.39 3.99 0.71
CA CYS A 17 -0.61 4.62 -0.12
C CYS A 17 0.05 5.57 -1.10
N GLU A 18 -0.47 5.59 -2.32
CA GLU A 18 -0.17 6.65 -3.27
C GLU A 18 -1.36 7.59 -3.36
N MET A 19 -1.07 8.90 -3.37
CA MET A 19 -2.07 9.96 -3.27
C MET A 19 -1.89 11.01 -4.36
N THR A 20 -2.97 11.73 -4.67
CA THR A 20 -2.92 12.90 -5.57
C THR A 20 -2.24 14.13 -4.95
N GLY A 21 -1.84 14.06 -3.68
CA GLY A 21 -1.23 15.17 -2.94
C GLY A 21 -1.07 14.84 -1.46
N LEU A 22 -0.80 15.86 -0.64
CA LEU A 22 -0.45 15.71 0.78
C LEU A 22 -1.54 16.20 1.75
N ASN A 23 -2.72 16.61 1.26
CA ASN A 23 -3.82 17.10 2.08
C ASN A 23 -4.98 16.09 2.12
N PRO A 24 -5.15 15.34 3.22
CA PRO A 24 -6.18 14.29 3.34
C PRO A 24 -7.63 14.77 3.17
N ARG A 25 -7.91 16.07 3.34
CA ARG A 25 -9.25 16.62 3.16
C ARG A 25 -9.56 16.99 1.71
N LYS A 26 -8.55 17.06 0.85
CA LYS A 26 -8.67 17.54 -0.54
C LYS A 26 -8.21 16.51 -1.55
N ASP A 27 -7.11 15.85 -1.25
CA ASP A 27 -6.46 14.86 -2.11
C ASP A 27 -7.06 13.47 -1.90
N LYS A 28 -6.76 12.57 -2.82
CA LYS A 28 -7.36 11.23 -2.88
C LYS A 28 -6.32 10.13 -2.91
N ILE A 29 -6.61 9.02 -2.25
CA ILE A 29 -5.86 7.76 -2.43
C ILE A 29 -6.13 7.24 -3.84
N ILE A 30 -5.06 6.91 -4.56
CA ILE A 30 -5.09 6.35 -5.92
C ILE A 30 -4.48 4.95 -6.00
N GLU A 31 -3.71 4.54 -4.99
CA GLU A 31 -3.21 3.17 -4.83
C GLU A 31 -3.08 2.82 -3.35
N ILE A 32 -3.24 1.54 -3.02
CA ILE A 32 -2.95 1.00 -1.70
C ILE A 32 -2.31 -0.38 -1.83
N ALA A 33 -1.20 -0.57 -1.13
CA ALA A 33 -0.56 -1.87 -0.92
C ALA A 33 -0.61 -2.23 0.56
N VAL A 34 -0.86 -3.51 0.87
CA VAL A 34 -0.91 -4.02 2.24
C VAL A 34 -0.15 -5.33 2.37
N LEU A 35 0.77 -5.37 3.34
CA LEU A 35 1.49 -6.56 3.78
C LEU A 35 1.28 -6.78 5.28
N ILE A 36 1.30 -8.04 5.72
CA ILE A 36 1.17 -8.38 7.14
C ILE A 36 2.37 -9.22 7.57
N THR A 37 2.96 -8.85 8.71
CA THR A 37 4.03 -9.62 9.36
C THR A 37 3.66 -9.96 10.79
N ASN A 38 4.33 -10.96 11.36
CA ASN A 38 4.41 -11.13 12.81
C ASN A 38 5.42 -10.12 13.42
N GLY A 39 5.62 -10.22 14.75
CA GLY A 39 6.53 -9.35 15.51
C GLY A 39 8.01 -9.52 15.16
N ASP A 40 8.38 -10.64 14.54
CA ASP A 40 9.74 -10.95 14.06
C ASP A 40 9.95 -10.52 12.59
N LEU A 41 8.99 -9.78 12.01
CA LEU A 41 9.01 -9.28 10.64
C LEU A 41 8.89 -10.36 9.55
N GLU A 42 8.40 -11.56 9.91
CA GLU A 42 8.14 -12.62 8.94
C GLU A 42 6.78 -12.40 8.26
N LEU A 43 6.76 -12.45 6.92
CA LEU A 43 5.55 -12.31 6.12
C LEU A 43 4.57 -13.47 6.33
N VAL A 44 3.27 -13.16 6.40
CA VAL A 44 2.20 -14.17 6.48
C VAL A 44 1.68 -14.62 5.11
N ASP A 45 1.82 -13.78 4.09
CA ASP A 45 1.61 -14.10 2.66
C ASP A 45 2.20 -12.98 1.77
N GLU A 46 1.87 -13.00 0.47
CA GLU A 46 2.37 -12.07 -0.55
C GLU A 46 1.78 -10.66 -0.46
N GLY A 47 0.74 -10.44 0.35
CA GLY A 47 0.04 -9.15 0.41
C GLY A 47 -1.08 -8.98 -0.60
N ILE A 48 -1.61 -7.76 -0.64
CA ILE A 48 -2.61 -7.30 -1.60
C ILE A 48 -2.24 -5.90 -2.10
N GLU A 49 -2.64 -5.59 -3.34
CA GLU A 49 -2.42 -4.30 -3.97
C GLU A 49 -3.66 -3.93 -4.78
N TYR A 50 -4.08 -2.67 -4.70
CA TYR A 50 -5.23 -2.15 -5.44
C TYR A 50 -4.94 -0.76 -5.98
N VAL A 51 -5.22 -0.58 -7.26
CA VAL A 51 -5.37 0.75 -7.86
C VAL A 51 -6.80 1.24 -7.63
N ILE A 52 -6.93 2.44 -7.09
CA ILE A 52 -8.20 3.06 -6.72
C ILE A 52 -8.55 4.12 -7.75
N ARG A 53 -9.76 3.99 -8.31
CA ARG A 53 -10.27 4.97 -9.25
C ARG A 53 -10.63 6.27 -8.53
N THR A 54 -10.16 7.40 -9.06
CA THR A 54 -10.58 8.75 -8.64
C THR A 54 -11.12 9.58 -9.81
N GLU A 55 -11.79 10.68 -9.52
CA GLU A 55 -12.27 11.63 -10.54
C GLU A 55 -11.10 12.38 -11.19
N LYS A 56 -11.20 12.65 -12.49
CA LYS A 56 -10.16 13.36 -13.26
C LYS A 56 -9.77 14.72 -12.66
N LYS A 57 -10.70 15.44 -12.02
CA LYS A 57 -10.43 16.73 -11.40
C LYS A 57 -9.36 16.67 -10.29
N TYR A 58 -9.25 15.54 -9.59
CA TYR A 58 -8.22 15.34 -8.56
C TYR A 58 -6.86 15.04 -9.21
N LEU A 59 -6.86 14.27 -10.30
CA LEU A 59 -5.65 14.01 -11.09
C LEU A 59 -5.12 15.28 -11.77
N ASP A 60 -6.01 16.11 -12.30
CA ASP A 60 -5.67 17.39 -12.94
C ASP A 60 -5.21 18.44 -11.91
N GLY A 61 -5.57 18.25 -10.65
CA GLY A 61 -5.19 19.13 -9.53
C GLY A 61 -3.85 18.77 -8.89
N MET A 62 -3.20 17.68 -9.32
CA MET A 62 -1.88 17.29 -8.82
C MET A 62 -0.84 18.36 -9.17
N ASP A 63 0.05 18.65 -8.22
CA ASP A 63 1.17 19.54 -8.48
C ASP A 63 2.20 18.92 -9.44
N GLU A 64 3.17 19.72 -9.89
CA GLU A 64 4.20 19.28 -10.85
C GLU A 64 5.06 18.14 -10.30
N TRP A 65 5.35 18.14 -8.99
CA TRP A 65 6.15 17.10 -8.37
C TRP A 65 5.38 15.78 -8.35
N CYS A 66 4.15 15.78 -7.87
CA CYS A 66 3.24 14.64 -7.81
C CYS A 66 2.98 14.07 -9.21
N THR A 67 2.73 14.94 -10.20
CA THR A 67 2.55 14.53 -11.61
C THR A 67 3.79 13.83 -12.17
N ASN A 68 4.99 14.31 -11.85
CA ASN A 68 6.24 13.73 -12.34
C ASN A 68 6.59 12.41 -11.66
N GLN A 69 6.33 12.28 -10.35
CA GLN A 69 6.53 11.01 -9.63
C GLN A 69 5.59 9.94 -10.18
N HIS A 70 4.29 10.26 -10.33
CA HIS A 70 3.28 9.33 -10.82
C HIS A 70 3.39 9.00 -12.31
N ARG A 71 4.14 9.77 -13.11
CA ARG A 71 4.39 9.49 -14.55
C ARG A 71 5.72 8.80 -14.83
N SER A 72 6.62 8.74 -13.85
CA SER A 72 7.96 8.20 -14.05
C SER A 72 7.91 6.70 -14.36
N VAL A 73 8.73 6.24 -15.31
CA VAL A 73 8.81 4.83 -15.74
C VAL A 73 9.34 3.88 -14.66
N ASN A 74 9.87 4.42 -13.56
CA ASN A 74 10.42 3.67 -12.42
C ASN A 74 9.62 3.98 -11.14
N GLY A 75 8.29 4.03 -11.20
CA GLY A 75 7.46 4.31 -10.02
C GLY A 75 6.15 5.04 -10.28
N GLY A 76 5.75 5.18 -11.54
CA GLY A 76 4.54 5.87 -11.90
C GLY A 76 3.30 4.99 -11.82
N CYS A 77 2.34 5.41 -11.01
CA CYS A 77 0.98 4.84 -10.96
C CYS A 77 0.08 5.33 -12.12
N ILE A 78 0.55 6.30 -12.93
CA ILE A 78 -0.22 7.00 -13.96
C ILE A 78 0.58 7.11 -15.27
N SER A 79 0.26 6.30 -16.28
CA SER A 79 0.79 6.43 -17.64
C SER A 79 -0.03 7.38 -18.53
N GLU A 80 0.52 7.84 -19.66
CA GLU A 80 -0.19 8.64 -20.69
C GLU A 80 -1.49 7.97 -21.20
N ARG A 81 -1.66 6.66 -21.01
CA ARG A 81 -2.87 5.91 -21.40
C ARG A 81 -3.91 5.79 -20.30
N ASP A 82 -3.58 6.20 -19.07
CA ASP A 82 -4.46 6.14 -17.91
C ASP A 82 -5.29 7.42 -17.73
N VAL A 83 -5.11 8.39 -18.63
CA VAL A 83 -5.92 9.62 -18.70
C VAL A 83 -6.64 9.65 -20.05
N THR A 84 -7.80 9.00 -20.13
CA THR A 84 -8.72 9.24 -21.27
C THR A 84 -9.51 10.53 -21.04
N ASP A 85 -10.00 11.19 -22.10
CA ASP A 85 -10.86 12.39 -22.05
C ASP A 85 -12.15 12.21 -21.22
N ARG A 86 -12.43 10.99 -20.74
CA ARG A 86 -13.57 10.66 -19.89
C ARG A 86 -13.20 10.39 -18.42
N GLY A 87 -11.92 10.48 -18.02
CA GLY A 87 -11.48 10.33 -16.64
C GLY A 87 -11.43 8.89 -16.12
N PHE A 88 -10.64 8.02 -16.76
CA PHE A 88 -10.52 6.60 -16.40
C PHE A 88 -9.05 6.15 -16.37
N LEU A 89 -8.56 5.73 -15.19
CA LEU A 89 -7.40 4.84 -15.04
C LEU A 89 -7.89 3.41 -15.35
N VAL A 90 -7.28 2.71 -16.32
CA VAL A 90 -7.50 1.27 -16.54
C VAL A 90 -6.16 0.65 -16.89
N TRP A 91 -5.58 -0.10 -15.96
CA TRP A 91 -4.53 -1.06 -16.33
C TRP A 91 -4.94 -2.50 -16.04
N LEU A 92 -4.39 -3.34 -16.91
CA LEU A 92 -4.67 -4.75 -17.07
C LEU A 92 -3.35 -5.41 -17.40
N ASP A 93 -2.78 -6.16 -16.46
CA ASP A 93 -1.45 -6.77 -16.61
C ASP A 93 -1.35 -7.84 -17.73
N ARG A 94 -0.12 -7.97 -18.26
CA ARG A 94 0.35 -8.72 -19.44
C ARG A 94 1.08 -10.02 -19.12
N SER A 95 1.27 -10.41 -17.87
CA SER A 95 1.74 -11.76 -17.51
C SER A 95 0.62 -12.57 -16.86
N MET A 96 0.10 -13.59 -17.56
CA MET A 96 -0.51 -14.85 -17.04
C MET A 96 -1.62 -15.38 -17.99
N PRO A 97 -1.48 -16.56 -18.64
CA PRO A 97 -2.38 -17.04 -19.69
C PRO A 97 -3.65 -17.80 -19.25
N GLU A 98 -3.85 -18.13 -17.97
CA GLU A 98 -4.88 -19.10 -17.55
C GLU A 98 -5.78 -18.52 -16.45
N LEU A 99 -7.07 -18.33 -16.76
CA LEU A 99 -7.90 -17.33 -16.08
C LEU A 99 -8.83 -17.86 -14.95
N SER A 100 -8.94 -17.12 -13.84
CA SER A 100 -10.06 -17.19 -12.86
C SER A 100 -10.59 -15.79 -12.49
N ALA A 101 -11.65 -15.69 -11.67
CA ALA A 101 -12.70 -14.64 -11.68
C ALA A 101 -12.30 -13.14 -11.79
N TYR A 102 -11.08 -12.73 -11.41
CA TYR A 102 -10.55 -11.37 -11.67
C TYR A 102 -10.47 -11.04 -13.18
N GLN A 103 -10.23 -12.04 -14.02
CA GLN A 103 -10.18 -11.88 -15.48
C GLN A 103 -11.57 -11.92 -16.15
N ARG A 104 -12.66 -12.07 -15.38
CA ARG A 104 -14.05 -11.86 -15.87
C ARG A 104 -14.53 -10.42 -15.75
N ILE A 105 -13.98 -9.65 -14.81
CA ILE A 105 -14.22 -8.19 -14.76
C ILE A 105 -13.65 -7.52 -16.03
N ARG A 106 -12.58 -8.10 -16.59
CA ARG A 106 -11.98 -7.73 -17.88
C ARG A 106 -12.86 -8.03 -19.12
N TYR A 107 -13.86 -8.91 -19.06
CA TYR A 107 -14.70 -9.28 -20.23
C TYR A 107 -16.09 -8.62 -20.24
N LEU A 108 -16.58 -8.08 -19.12
CA LEU A 108 -17.90 -7.41 -19.06
C LEU A 108 -17.88 -5.91 -19.39
N LEU A 109 -16.70 -5.31 -19.55
CA LEU A 109 -16.53 -4.00 -20.19
C LEU A 109 -16.58 -4.06 -21.73
N LEU A 110 -17.00 -5.19 -22.31
CA LEU A 110 -17.33 -5.33 -23.75
C LEU A 110 -18.73 -4.77 -24.12
N GLY A 111 -19.10 -3.61 -23.57
CA GLY A 111 -20.05 -2.73 -24.27
C GLY A 111 -21.55 -3.00 -24.11
N LYS A 112 -22.01 -3.63 -23.02
CA LYS A 112 -23.43 -3.58 -22.61
C LYS A 112 -23.57 -3.48 -21.10
N LEU A 113 -23.56 -2.27 -20.56
CA LEU A 113 -24.27 -1.88 -19.34
C LEU A 113 -24.24 -0.35 -19.23
N ARG A 114 -25.41 0.23 -18.97
CA ARG A 114 -25.53 1.61 -18.51
C ARG A 114 -24.56 1.84 -17.36
N THR A 115 -23.91 3.00 -17.32
CA THR A 115 -23.14 3.48 -16.17
C THR A 115 -23.97 3.32 -14.90
N PRO A 116 -23.47 2.64 -13.85
CA PRO A 116 -24.08 2.71 -12.54
C PRO A 116 -24.18 4.19 -12.13
N PRO A 117 -25.32 4.63 -11.60
CA PRO A 117 -25.40 5.94 -10.98
C PRO A 117 -24.64 5.85 -9.64
N GLU A 118 -23.62 6.70 -9.50
CA GLU A 118 -22.84 7.05 -8.30
C GLU A 118 -21.37 6.55 -8.22
N PRO A 119 -20.42 7.41 -7.75
CA PRO A 119 -18.99 7.32 -8.06
C PRO A 119 -18.10 6.77 -6.92
N ASP A 120 -18.64 6.07 -5.93
CA ASP A 120 -17.88 5.71 -4.73
C ASP A 120 -17.06 4.41 -4.91
N TYR A 121 -15.91 4.53 -5.59
CA TYR A 121 -15.02 3.41 -5.93
C TYR A 121 -14.08 2.98 -4.79
N ILE A 122 -13.97 3.75 -3.71
CA ILE A 122 -13.06 3.44 -2.59
C ILE A 122 -13.66 2.39 -1.65
N LEU A 123 -14.99 2.33 -1.54
CA LEU A 123 -15.68 1.42 -0.62
C LEU A 123 -15.43 -0.06 -0.94
N PRO A 124 -15.51 -0.56 -2.20
CA PRO A 124 -15.18 -1.95 -2.51
C PRO A 124 -13.73 -2.32 -2.17
N VAL A 125 -12.78 -1.41 -2.43
CA VAL A 125 -11.36 -1.62 -2.10
C VAL A 125 -11.19 -1.68 -0.59
N THR A 126 -11.81 -0.76 0.14
CA THR A 126 -11.81 -0.72 1.61
C THR A 126 -12.31 -2.04 2.21
N GLN A 127 -13.36 -2.62 1.63
CA GLN A 127 -13.92 -3.90 2.08
C GLN A 127 -12.96 -5.06 1.87
N GLU A 128 -12.30 -5.15 0.71
CA GLU A 128 -11.32 -6.23 0.46
C GLU A 128 -10.06 -6.05 1.31
N VAL A 129 -9.59 -4.82 1.53
CA VAL A 129 -8.48 -4.51 2.45
C VAL A 129 -8.83 -4.95 3.87
N LEU A 130 -9.99 -4.53 4.40
CA LEU A 130 -10.43 -4.92 5.74
C LEU A 130 -10.56 -6.43 5.88
N LYS A 131 -11.13 -7.11 4.89
CA LYS A 131 -11.29 -8.55 4.86
C LYS A 131 -9.95 -9.29 4.84
N TYR A 132 -8.97 -8.79 4.08
CA TYR A 132 -7.60 -9.31 4.09
C TYR A 132 -6.94 -9.17 5.47
N ILE A 133 -7.08 -8.00 6.12
CA ILE A 133 -6.60 -7.79 7.49
C ILE A 133 -7.28 -8.74 8.46
N GLN A 134 -8.61 -8.88 8.40
CA GLN A 134 -9.40 -9.75 9.29
C GLN A 134 -9.10 -11.24 9.11
N LYS A 135 -8.75 -11.67 7.88
CA LYS A 135 -8.30 -13.05 7.60
C LYS A 135 -7.09 -13.42 8.46
N TRP A 136 -6.13 -12.49 8.59
CA TRP A 136 -4.87 -12.73 9.31
C TRP A 136 -4.88 -12.24 10.76
N ILE A 137 -5.66 -11.21 11.07
CA ILE A 137 -5.74 -10.55 12.37
C ILE A 137 -7.25 -10.39 12.72
N PRO A 138 -7.91 -11.47 13.16
CA PRO A 138 -9.35 -11.51 13.37
C PRO A 138 -9.82 -10.73 14.61
N ASN A 139 -8.89 -10.38 15.51
CA ASN A 139 -9.19 -9.66 16.74
C ASN A 139 -9.03 -8.15 16.53
N HIS A 140 -10.08 -7.39 16.85
CA HIS A 140 -10.10 -5.93 16.82
C HIS A 140 -8.96 -5.33 17.67
N ARG A 141 -8.37 -4.21 17.22
CA ARG A 141 -7.27 -3.48 17.89
C ARG A 141 -6.00 -4.29 18.16
N THR A 142 -5.77 -5.39 17.44
CA THR A 142 -4.57 -6.22 17.64
C THR A 142 -3.43 -5.82 16.70
N GLY A 143 -3.72 -5.64 15.41
CA GLY A 143 -2.72 -5.22 14.42
C GLY A 143 -2.30 -3.77 14.57
N VAL A 144 -1.01 -3.48 14.50
CA VAL A 144 -0.47 -2.11 14.54
C VAL A 144 -0.11 -1.66 13.12
N LEU A 145 -0.58 -0.47 12.73
CA LEU A 145 -0.24 0.11 11.43
C LEU A 145 1.27 0.42 11.37
N ALA A 146 1.95 -0.06 10.35
CA ALA A 146 3.39 0.08 10.14
C ALA A 146 3.71 0.61 8.75
N GLY A 147 4.84 1.28 8.60
CA GLY A 147 5.28 1.82 7.31
C GLY A 147 6.29 2.96 7.46
N SER A 148 6.75 3.50 6.33
CA SER A 148 7.67 4.64 6.31
C SER A 148 6.90 5.93 6.18
N SER A 149 7.02 6.82 7.17
CA SER A 149 6.20 8.04 7.23
C SER A 149 4.69 7.73 7.30
N VAL A 150 4.33 6.56 7.85
CA VAL A 150 2.97 6.00 7.82
C VAL A 150 1.91 6.86 8.53
N HIS A 151 2.32 7.86 9.31
CA HIS A 151 1.41 8.88 9.82
C HIS A 151 0.70 9.66 8.69
N ALA A 152 1.37 9.84 7.54
CA ALA A 152 0.79 10.45 6.35
C ALA A 152 -0.29 9.54 5.76
N ASP A 153 0.01 8.26 5.49
CA ASP A 153 -0.97 7.28 4.98
C ASP A 153 -2.16 7.16 5.93
N ARG A 154 -1.89 7.05 7.24
CA ARG A 154 -2.93 7.00 8.27
C ARG A 154 -3.88 8.19 8.19
N SER A 155 -3.38 9.39 7.88
CA SER A 155 -4.23 10.58 7.81
C SER A 155 -5.24 10.51 6.65
N PHE A 156 -4.86 9.90 5.52
CA PHE A 156 -5.77 9.59 4.41
C PHE A 156 -6.70 8.42 4.76
N LEU A 157 -6.19 7.35 5.33
CA LEU A 157 -6.99 6.18 5.73
C LEU A 157 -8.07 6.55 6.75
N VAL A 158 -7.83 7.51 7.65
CA VAL A 158 -8.85 7.99 8.60
C VAL A 158 -10.00 8.70 7.89
N GLU A 159 -9.72 9.47 6.83
CA GLU A 159 -10.73 10.22 6.09
C GLU A 159 -11.46 9.34 5.06
N GLU A 160 -10.75 8.43 4.37
CA GLU A 160 -11.31 7.66 3.25
C GLU A 160 -11.60 6.17 3.56
N MET A 161 -10.89 5.56 4.51
CA MET A 161 -11.03 4.15 4.89
C MET A 161 -11.21 3.96 6.42
N PRO A 162 -12.17 4.65 7.08
CA PRO A 162 -12.27 4.68 8.53
C PRO A 162 -12.51 3.30 9.16
N THR A 163 -13.13 2.37 8.44
CA THR A 163 -13.34 0.99 8.94
C THR A 163 -12.04 0.20 9.06
N VAL A 164 -11.05 0.46 8.19
CA VAL A 164 -9.71 -0.15 8.27
C VAL A 164 -8.97 0.41 9.47
N THR A 165 -8.95 1.74 9.64
CA THR A 165 -8.24 2.37 10.77
C THR A 165 -8.91 2.09 12.11
N ASP A 166 -10.23 1.91 12.15
CA ASP A 166 -10.94 1.46 13.33
C ASP A 166 -10.57 0.01 13.70
N TRP A 167 -10.34 -0.86 12.73
CA TRP A 167 -9.95 -2.24 13.02
C TRP A 167 -8.56 -2.36 13.65
N LEU A 168 -7.62 -1.50 13.21
CA LEU A 168 -6.25 -1.46 13.68
C LEU A 168 -6.12 -0.78 15.05
N HIS A 169 -5.02 -1.06 15.74
CA HIS A 169 -4.67 -0.37 16.97
C HIS A 169 -4.39 1.13 16.71
N TYR A 170 -4.59 1.99 17.70
CA TYR A 170 -4.45 3.46 17.53
C TYR A 170 -3.00 3.92 17.34
N ARG A 171 -2.03 3.11 17.78
CA ARG A 171 -0.58 3.39 17.63
C ARG A 171 -0.11 3.05 16.23
N ILE A 172 1.05 3.58 15.88
CA ILE A 172 1.76 3.27 14.64
C ILE A 172 3.20 2.84 14.95
N VAL A 173 3.77 2.03 14.07
CA VAL A 173 5.21 1.79 13.97
C VAL A 173 5.72 2.54 12.73
N ASP A 174 6.25 3.74 12.95
CA ASP A 174 6.77 4.58 11.87
C ASP A 174 8.28 4.42 11.73
N VAL A 175 8.74 3.72 10.69
CA VAL A 175 10.17 3.48 10.49
C VAL A 175 10.94 4.77 10.20
N SER A 176 10.27 5.84 9.76
CA SER A 176 10.92 7.15 9.58
C SER A 176 11.37 7.74 10.92
N SER A 177 10.63 7.49 12.01
CA SER A 177 11.02 7.92 13.36
C SER A 177 12.33 7.26 13.78
N ILE A 178 12.48 5.96 13.51
CA ILE A 178 13.71 5.22 13.78
C ILE A 178 14.86 5.74 12.90
N LYS A 179 14.61 5.95 11.60
CA LYS A 179 15.62 6.53 10.67
C LYS A 179 16.14 7.88 11.18
N GLU A 180 15.27 8.75 11.68
CA GLU A 180 15.66 10.06 12.20
C GLU A 180 16.48 9.98 13.50
N LEU A 181 16.17 9.04 14.40
CA LEU A 181 16.96 8.78 15.61
C LEU A 181 18.34 8.23 15.25
N VAL A 182 18.41 7.22 14.38
CA VAL A 182 19.68 6.62 13.94
C VAL A 182 20.60 7.67 13.34
N ARG A 183 20.09 8.51 12.43
CA ARG A 183 20.89 9.59 11.80
C ARG A 183 21.51 10.57 12.81
N ARG A 184 20.86 10.82 13.95
CA ARG A 184 21.30 11.81 14.95
C ARG A 184 22.17 11.20 16.03
N TRP A 185 21.84 10.01 16.49
CA TRP A 185 22.51 9.36 17.60
C TRP A 185 23.66 8.45 17.16
N TYR A 186 23.60 7.95 15.92
CA TYR A 186 24.58 7.06 15.33
C TYR A 186 25.00 7.58 13.93
N PRO A 187 25.63 8.77 13.84
CA PRO A 187 25.94 9.41 12.57
C PRO A 187 26.90 8.60 11.68
N ASP A 188 27.72 7.74 12.29
CA ASP A 188 28.68 6.87 11.60
C ASP A 188 28.05 5.58 11.08
N VAL A 189 26.82 5.23 11.52
CA VAL A 189 26.09 4.08 10.99
C VAL A 189 25.55 4.45 9.62
N ARG A 190 26.13 3.83 8.59
CA ARG A 190 25.61 3.93 7.23
C ARG A 190 24.30 3.17 7.14
N ILE A 191 23.19 3.91 7.11
CA ILE A 191 21.89 3.35 6.73
C ILE A 191 22.00 2.94 5.26
N PRO A 192 21.90 1.63 4.91
CA PRO A 192 21.89 1.22 3.52
C PRO A 192 20.73 1.94 2.82
N LYS A 193 21.06 2.73 1.79
CA LYS A 193 20.02 3.37 0.97
C LYS A 193 19.25 2.32 0.17
N ASP A 194 19.90 1.20 -0.15
CA ASP A 194 19.54 0.37 -1.31
C ASP A 194 19.69 -1.15 -1.07
N ALA A 195 19.36 -1.69 0.12
CA ALA A 195 19.41 -3.16 0.29
C ALA A 195 18.16 -3.88 -0.29
N LEU A 196 17.04 -3.17 -0.50
CA LEU A 196 15.77 -3.80 -0.91
C LEU A 196 14.98 -3.00 -1.97
N TRP A 197 15.48 -1.85 -2.44
CA TRP A 197 14.72 -0.92 -3.29
C TRP A 197 15.48 -0.58 -4.56
N LYS A 198 15.20 -1.29 -5.66
CA LYS A 198 15.68 -0.90 -7.00
C LYS A 198 14.78 0.19 -7.58
N GLY A 199 14.72 1.35 -6.93
CA GLY A 199 14.24 2.61 -7.52
C GLY A 199 12.89 2.57 -8.25
N ASP A 200 12.04 1.57 -8.00
CA ASP A 200 10.67 1.47 -8.49
C ASP A 200 9.81 1.75 -7.27
N HIS A 201 8.92 2.75 -7.33
CA HIS A 201 8.00 3.07 -6.23
C HIS A 201 6.94 2.00 -5.96
N ARG A 202 7.10 0.82 -6.58
CA ARG A 202 6.20 -0.33 -6.50
C ARG A 202 6.88 -1.47 -5.75
N TYR A 203 6.14 -2.09 -4.84
CA TYR A 203 6.61 -3.26 -4.11
C TYR A 203 6.97 -4.41 -5.07
N SER A 204 8.26 -4.72 -5.15
CA SER A 204 8.77 -5.97 -5.71
C SER A 204 9.25 -6.81 -4.54
N LEU A 205 8.57 -7.92 -4.21
CA LEU A 205 9.01 -8.81 -3.12
C LEU A 205 10.41 -9.38 -3.44
N PRO A 206 11.42 -9.18 -2.59
CA PRO A 206 12.64 -9.98 -2.67
C PRO A 206 12.38 -11.39 -2.11
N PRO A 207 13.16 -12.41 -2.54
CA PRO A 207 13.11 -13.74 -1.93
C PRO A 207 13.39 -13.65 -0.43
N PRO A 208 12.90 -14.61 0.39
CA PRO A 208 12.89 -14.49 1.85
C PRO A 208 14.32 -14.36 2.39
N ALA A 209 14.67 -13.16 2.88
CA ALA A 209 15.89 -12.93 3.63
C ALA A 209 15.66 -13.42 5.07
N GLN A 210 16.48 -14.39 5.51
CA GLN A 210 16.53 -14.82 6.90
C GLN A 210 17.20 -13.72 7.73
N ILE A 211 16.46 -13.14 8.68
CA ILE A 211 17.05 -12.26 9.69
C ILE A 211 17.62 -13.18 10.80
N MET A 212 18.94 -13.38 10.80
CA MET A 212 19.63 -13.97 11.95
C MET A 212 20.04 -12.86 12.92
N CYS A 213 19.46 -12.88 14.12
CA CYS A 213 19.95 -12.08 15.24
C CYS A 213 21.24 -12.74 15.77
N THR A 214 22.37 -12.06 15.65
CA THR A 214 23.57 -12.39 16.45
C THR A 214 24.12 -11.12 17.08
N ASP A 215 24.64 -11.28 18.28
CA ASP A 215 24.67 -10.25 19.33
C ASP A 215 25.56 -9.02 19.13
N ASP A 216 26.28 -8.82 18.01
CA ASP A 216 27.23 -7.69 17.93
C ASP A 216 27.47 -7.03 16.56
N SER A 217 26.69 -7.33 15.51
CA SER A 217 26.79 -6.57 14.25
C SER A 217 25.64 -6.89 13.29
N VAL A 218 24.91 -5.87 12.84
CA VAL A 218 23.94 -5.98 11.74
C VAL A 218 24.71 -5.86 10.43
N GLU A 219 25.11 -6.99 9.84
CA GLU A 219 25.56 -7.06 8.45
C GLU A 219 24.40 -7.53 7.56
N VAL A 220 24.13 -6.79 6.49
CA VAL A 220 23.13 -7.14 5.47
C VAL A 220 23.89 -7.78 4.30
N LEU A 221 23.65 -9.07 4.06
CA LEU A 221 24.00 -9.76 2.80
C LEU A 221 22.74 -10.00 1.97
#